data_AF-A0A2U1JIK4-F1
#
_entry.id   AF-A0A2U1JIK4-F1
#
_cell.length_a   1.000
_cell.length_b   1.000
_cell.length_c   1.000
_cell.angle_alpha   90.00
_cell.angle_beta   90.00
_cell.angle_gamma   90.00
#
_symmetry.space_group_name_H-M   'P 1'
#
loop_
_entity.id
_entity.type
_entity.pdbx_description
1 polymer ?
#
loop_
_entity_poly.entity_id
_entity_poly.type
_entity_poly.pdbx_seq_one_letter_code
_entity_poly.pdbx_strand_id
1 'polypeptide(L)'
;MKFSINKILLWLKSGNLREIKFRRNKINVITGDSGTGKTEILSIIDYCFFGSRADITDEIINENVTWYGINFNINDNVYTLGRRCIEKREVSKDYFFHADGYIPKMPAVNNDEKQIKKIIDKEFSITERTVFPYGGKNITLGSKISPRYFFMFNTLSGDTIDHSEIFFDKQNIDRYRDALMNIFDLAVGIETEENLLKKEKLNVLKADLKQWRRKLTLIDKEVEVFNKNIVDLSKKAKEFNLIDYDLTDPAKLMKRFDEISSTYKEESIEINLERINKLKTEKNKILRKIRNLKKFKLEIERYKKLEKNKLDSLKPVRILNESYKLLKIPELD
;
A
#
# COMPACT_ATOMS: atom_id res chain seq x y z
N MET A 1 21.85 21.11 -6.52
CA MET A 1 21.33 22.35 -7.15
C MET A 1 21.78 23.56 -6.34
N LYS A 2 22.22 24.66 -6.97
CA LYS A 2 22.54 25.92 -6.29
C LYS A 2 21.64 27.03 -6.82
N PHE A 3 20.83 27.66 -5.98
CA PHE A 3 19.97 28.78 -6.36
C PHE A 3 20.41 30.04 -5.61
N SER A 4 20.45 31.18 -6.29
CA SER A 4 20.68 32.47 -5.62
C SER A 4 20.01 33.60 -6.37
N ILE A 5 19.37 34.52 -5.66
CA ILE A 5 18.86 35.76 -6.24
C ILE A 5 19.99 36.78 -6.26
N ASN A 6 20.24 37.41 -7.40
CA ASN A 6 21.24 38.46 -7.56
C ASN A 6 20.63 39.83 -7.35
N LYS A 7 19.46 40.06 -7.97
CA LYS A 7 18.77 41.36 -7.92
C LYS A 7 17.26 41.20 -7.99
N ILE A 8 16.55 42.13 -7.36
CA ILE A 8 15.16 42.46 -7.70
C ILE A 8 15.18 43.71 -8.57
N LEU A 9 14.31 43.72 -9.57
CA LEU A 9 14.19 44.74 -10.60
C LEU A 9 12.78 45.33 -10.55
N LEU A 10 12.68 46.64 -10.44
CA LEU A 10 11.41 47.37 -10.47
C LEU A 10 11.47 48.39 -11.60
N TRP A 11 10.73 48.14 -12.68
CA TRP A 11 10.61 49.10 -13.77
C TRP A 11 9.48 50.06 -13.44
N LEU A 12 9.83 51.30 -13.13
CA LEU A 12 8.87 52.32 -12.69
C LEU A 12 8.14 52.94 -13.89
N LYS A 13 6.93 53.47 -13.65
CA LYS A 13 6.16 54.23 -14.65
C LYS A 13 6.89 55.48 -15.13
N SER A 14 7.82 56.02 -14.33
CA SER A 14 8.71 57.12 -14.71
C SER A 14 9.75 56.72 -15.77
N GLY A 15 9.86 55.45 -16.13
CA GLY A 15 10.85 54.92 -17.07
C GLY A 15 12.20 54.57 -16.42
N ASN A 16 12.34 54.80 -15.10
CA ASN A 16 13.53 54.46 -14.34
C ASN A 16 13.48 52.99 -13.87
N LEU A 17 14.64 52.34 -13.86
CA LEU A 17 14.82 51.02 -13.27
C LEU A 17 15.41 51.16 -11.87
N ARG A 18 14.70 50.66 -10.85
CA ARG A 18 15.20 50.54 -9.49
C ARG A 18 15.69 49.10 -9.27
N GLU A 19 16.94 48.96 -8.83
CA GLU A 19 17.55 47.66 -8.53
C GLU A 19 17.78 47.49 -7.03
N ILE A 20 17.43 46.33 -6.49
CA ILE A 20 17.80 45.89 -5.14
C ILE A 20 18.78 44.73 -5.31
N LYS A 21 20.04 44.93 -4.89
CA LYS A 21 21.12 43.97 -5.12
C LYS A 21 21.34 43.08 -3.89
N PHE A 22 21.53 41.79 -4.14
CA PHE A 22 21.85 40.78 -3.14
C PHE A 22 23.27 40.27 -3.35
N ARG A 23 23.93 39.91 -2.26
CA ARG A 23 25.26 39.28 -2.28
C ARG A 23 25.10 37.77 -2.31
N ARG A 24 25.71 37.12 -3.32
CA ARG A 24 25.74 35.66 -3.46
C ARG A 24 26.53 35.01 -2.32
N ASN A 25 26.10 33.83 -1.88
CA ASN A 25 26.73 33.05 -0.79
C ASN A 25 26.89 33.84 0.52
N LYS A 26 25.97 34.77 0.78
CA LYS A 26 25.90 35.56 2.01
C LYS A 26 24.45 35.57 2.51
N ILE A 27 24.29 35.76 3.81
CA ILE A 27 22.99 36.10 4.39
C ILE A 27 22.73 37.57 4.05
N ASN A 28 21.62 37.82 3.37
CA ASN A 28 21.19 39.17 3.04
C ASN A 28 20.09 39.56 4.03
N VAL A 29 20.33 40.63 4.80
CA VAL A 29 19.38 41.13 5.80
C VAL A 29 18.74 42.39 5.25
N ILE A 30 17.42 42.42 5.21
CA ILE A 30 16.64 43.59 4.80
C ILE A 30 16.08 44.23 6.06
N THR A 31 16.51 45.44 6.37
CA THR A 31 16.10 46.22 7.53
C THR A 31 15.47 47.55 7.12
N GLY A 32 14.66 48.12 8.00
CA GLY A 32 13.97 49.41 7.79
C GLY A 32 12.83 49.58 8.80
N ASP A 33 12.15 50.71 8.79
CA ASP A 33 11.01 50.95 9.68
C ASP A 33 9.79 50.13 9.31
N SER A 34 8.81 50.01 10.20
CA SER A 34 7.54 49.33 9.89
C SER A 34 6.80 50.04 8.74
N GLY A 35 6.12 49.27 7.89
CA GLY A 35 5.35 49.81 6.75
C GLY A 35 6.18 50.32 5.56
N THR A 36 7.49 50.10 5.54
CA THR A 36 8.39 50.62 4.48
C THR A 36 8.55 49.74 3.25
N GLY A 37 7.75 48.68 3.11
CA GLY A 37 7.82 47.81 1.92
C GLY A 37 8.71 46.57 2.06
N LYS A 38 9.13 46.20 3.29
CA LYS A 38 10.07 45.09 3.53
C LYS A 38 9.47 43.73 3.16
N THR A 39 8.22 43.49 3.56
CA THR A 39 7.50 42.23 3.32
C THR A 39 7.23 42.06 1.82
N GLU A 40 7.00 43.16 1.12
CA GLU A 40 6.70 43.21 -0.30
C GLU A 40 7.85 42.70 -1.16
N ILE A 41 9.09 42.77 -0.70
CA ILE A 41 10.24 42.17 -1.41
C ILE A 41 10.04 40.66 -1.59
N LEU A 42 9.61 39.96 -0.54
CA LEU A 42 9.32 38.52 -0.62
C LEU A 42 8.10 38.26 -1.52
N SER A 43 7.06 39.10 -1.40
CA SER A 43 5.88 39.03 -2.27
C SER A 43 6.21 39.24 -3.75
N ILE A 44 7.14 40.13 -4.08
CA ILE A 44 7.62 40.38 -5.44
C ILE A 44 8.32 39.15 -6.00
N ILE A 45 9.19 38.51 -5.21
CA ILE A 45 9.86 37.26 -5.60
C ILE A 45 8.80 36.18 -5.89
N ASP A 46 7.84 35.99 -4.99
CA ASP A 46 6.75 35.03 -5.15
C ASP A 46 5.89 35.33 -6.38
N TYR A 47 5.59 36.61 -6.63
CA TYR A 47 4.79 37.04 -7.76
C TYR A 47 5.48 36.74 -9.10
N CYS A 48 6.79 37.05 -9.19
CA CYS A 48 7.59 36.75 -10.38
C CYS A 48 7.71 35.24 -10.62
N PHE A 49 7.90 34.44 -9.56
CA PHE A 49 7.88 32.98 -9.62
C PHE A 49 6.47 32.38 -9.65
N PHE A 50 5.61 32.90 -10.52
CA PHE A 50 4.30 32.32 -10.83
C PHE A 50 3.33 32.27 -9.63
N GLY A 51 3.40 33.27 -8.76
CA GLY A 51 2.42 33.50 -7.70
C GLY A 51 1.01 33.58 -8.25
N SER A 52 0.10 32.73 -7.78
CA SER A 52 -1.34 32.82 -8.09
C SER A 52 -2.05 33.90 -7.25
N ARG A 53 -1.37 34.38 -6.21
CA ARG A 53 -1.75 35.52 -5.39
C ARG A 53 -0.54 36.43 -5.27
N ALA A 54 -0.78 37.72 -5.24
CA ALA A 54 0.24 38.73 -5.04
C ALA A 54 -0.22 39.62 -3.90
N ASP A 55 0.49 39.55 -2.78
CA ASP A 55 0.23 40.40 -1.62
C ASP A 55 1.22 41.57 -1.67
N ILE A 56 1.03 42.41 -2.69
CA ILE A 56 1.84 43.61 -2.93
C ILE A 56 0.91 44.80 -2.76
N THR A 57 1.27 45.73 -1.88
CA THR A 57 0.46 46.91 -1.55
C THR A 57 0.22 47.79 -2.79
N ASP A 58 -1.07 48.00 -3.09
CA ASP A 58 -1.50 48.72 -4.31
C ASP A 58 -1.01 50.18 -4.31
N GLU A 59 -1.30 50.91 -3.23
CA GLU A 59 -1.14 52.38 -3.13
C GLU A 59 0.33 52.87 -3.13
N ILE A 60 1.29 52.04 -2.72
CA ILE A 60 2.68 52.48 -2.54
C ILE A 60 3.59 51.96 -3.66
N ILE A 61 3.46 50.68 -4.01
CA ILE A 61 4.40 50.02 -4.93
C ILE A 61 3.74 49.77 -6.28
N ASN A 62 2.59 49.10 -6.32
CA ASN A 62 1.99 48.64 -7.56
C ASN A 62 1.57 49.80 -8.49
N GLU A 63 1.06 50.90 -7.94
CA GLU A 63 0.72 52.08 -8.72
C GLU A 63 1.90 52.74 -9.42
N ASN A 64 3.13 52.57 -8.92
CA ASN A 64 4.34 53.20 -9.45
C ASN A 64 5.17 52.29 -10.36
N VAL A 65 4.83 51.00 -10.41
CA VAL A 65 5.58 49.96 -11.13
C VAL A 65 4.82 49.52 -12.37
N THR A 66 5.56 49.28 -13.46
CA THR A 66 5.04 48.68 -14.70
C THR A 66 5.37 47.20 -14.79
N TRP A 67 6.58 46.82 -14.35
CA TRP A 67 7.04 45.45 -14.30
C TRP A 67 7.81 45.18 -13.01
N TYR A 68 7.56 44.00 -12.46
CA TYR A 68 8.38 43.41 -11.41
C TYR A 68 9.32 42.41 -12.04
N GLY A 69 10.54 42.27 -11.52
CA GLY A 69 11.42 41.23 -11.99
C GLY A 69 12.48 40.83 -10.99
N ILE A 70 13.15 39.76 -11.35
CA ILE A 70 14.19 39.11 -10.59
C ILE A 70 15.28 38.68 -11.55
N ASN A 71 16.52 38.89 -11.14
CA ASN A 71 17.70 38.33 -11.77
C ASN A 71 18.31 37.32 -10.79
N PHE A 72 18.45 36.07 -11.21
CA PHE A 72 18.82 34.97 -10.33
C PHE A 72 19.70 33.96 -11.06
N ASN A 73 20.41 33.14 -10.29
CA ASN A 73 21.23 32.05 -10.79
C ASN A 73 20.60 30.71 -10.42
N ILE A 74 20.64 29.79 -11.38
CA ILE A 74 20.49 28.36 -11.12
C ILE A 74 21.77 27.69 -11.60
N ASN A 75 22.49 27.07 -10.66
CA ASN A 75 23.83 26.52 -10.85
C ASN A 75 24.80 27.60 -11.39
N ASP A 76 25.20 27.50 -12.66
CA ASP A 76 26.13 28.42 -13.32
C ASP A 76 25.45 29.36 -14.31
N ASN A 77 24.14 29.18 -14.54
CA ASN A 77 23.37 29.98 -15.49
C ASN A 77 22.68 31.15 -14.78
N VAL A 78 22.64 32.30 -15.46
CA VAL A 78 21.98 33.52 -14.97
C VAL A 78 20.71 33.76 -15.77
N TYR A 79 19.63 34.08 -15.10
CA TYR A 79 18.31 34.28 -15.68
C TYR A 79 17.74 35.62 -15.25
N THR A 80 17.00 36.26 -16.15
CA THR A 80 16.13 37.39 -15.82
C THR A 80 14.68 37.00 -16.09
N LEU A 81 13.84 37.14 -15.07
CA LEU A 81 12.39 36.92 -15.17
C LEU A 81 11.68 38.19 -14.73
N GLY A 82 10.75 38.64 -15.56
CA GLY A 82 9.87 39.76 -15.27
C GLY A 82 8.41 39.33 -15.41
N ARG A 83 7.55 39.93 -14.59
CA ARG A 83 6.10 39.81 -14.67
C ARG A 83 5.48 41.20 -14.54
N ARG A 84 4.54 41.52 -15.42
CA ARG A 84 3.90 42.84 -15.46
C ARG A 84 3.13 43.13 -14.17
N CYS A 85 2.94 44.40 -13.84
CA CYS A 85 2.22 44.83 -12.64
C CYS A 85 0.81 44.24 -12.53
N ILE A 86 0.28 44.28 -11.30
CA ILE A 86 -1.06 43.76 -11.00
C ILE A 86 -2.06 44.83 -11.45
N GLU A 87 -3.03 44.46 -12.27
CA GLU A 87 -4.08 45.38 -12.71
C GLU A 87 -5.42 44.88 -12.19
N LYS A 88 -6.24 45.78 -11.64
CA LYS A 88 -7.60 45.46 -11.14
C LYS A 88 -7.63 44.29 -10.14
N ARG A 89 -6.59 44.14 -9.30
CA ARG A 89 -6.40 43.03 -8.34
C ARG A 89 -6.28 41.65 -8.99
N GLU A 90 -6.00 41.59 -10.29
CA GLU A 90 -5.73 40.35 -11.01
C GLU A 90 -4.24 40.22 -11.32
N VAL A 91 -3.72 39.01 -11.13
CA VAL A 91 -2.32 38.71 -11.45
C VAL A 91 -2.12 38.70 -12.96
N SER A 92 -1.05 39.35 -13.43
CA SER A 92 -0.79 39.43 -14.86
C SER A 92 -0.36 38.09 -15.46
N LYS A 93 -0.72 37.85 -16.72
CA LYS A 93 -0.23 36.71 -17.52
C LYS A 93 0.96 37.10 -18.42
N ASP A 94 1.34 38.36 -18.39
CA ASP A 94 2.43 38.92 -19.19
C ASP A 94 3.77 38.66 -18.51
N TYR A 95 4.62 37.86 -19.16
CA TYR A 95 5.97 37.55 -18.69
C TYR A 95 7.05 37.99 -19.68
N PHE A 96 8.17 38.41 -19.12
CA PHE A 96 9.43 38.63 -19.79
C PHE A 96 10.43 37.62 -19.25
N PHE A 97 11.16 36.93 -20.11
CA PHE A 97 12.18 35.98 -19.71
C PHE A 97 13.38 36.04 -20.63
N HIS A 98 14.57 35.95 -20.04
CA HIS A 98 15.82 35.91 -20.78
C HIS A 98 16.85 34.99 -20.11
N ALA A 99 17.45 34.09 -20.89
CA ALA A 99 18.22 32.95 -20.38
C ALA A 99 19.71 33.21 -20.12
N ASP A 100 20.24 34.38 -20.51
CA ASP A 100 21.61 34.81 -20.23
C ASP A 100 21.70 35.89 -19.12
N GLY A 101 20.56 36.26 -18.53
CA GLY A 101 20.50 37.28 -17.50
C GLY A 101 20.46 38.72 -18.01
N TYR A 102 20.26 38.96 -19.32
CA TYR A 102 20.06 40.30 -19.87
C TYR A 102 18.91 41.04 -19.17
N ILE A 103 19.16 42.32 -18.85
CA ILE A 103 18.19 43.21 -18.20
C ILE A 103 17.89 44.35 -19.18
N PRO A 104 16.68 44.41 -19.78
CA PRO A 104 16.32 45.46 -20.70
C PRO A 104 16.03 46.76 -19.97
N LYS A 105 16.14 47.89 -20.69
CA LYS A 105 15.68 49.20 -20.19
C LYS A 105 14.18 49.20 -19.87
N MET A 106 13.39 48.53 -20.71
CA MET A 106 11.97 48.28 -20.48
C MET A 106 11.61 46.86 -20.97
N PRO A 107 10.96 46.01 -20.16
CA PRO A 107 10.55 44.68 -20.59
C PRO A 107 9.39 44.74 -21.57
N ALA A 108 9.35 43.75 -22.46
CA ALA A 108 8.22 43.46 -23.32
C ALA A 108 7.84 41.98 -23.16
N VAL A 109 6.58 41.65 -23.40
CA VAL A 109 6.14 40.24 -23.37
C VAL A 109 6.91 39.47 -24.44
N ASN A 110 7.57 38.39 -24.05
CA ASN A 110 8.38 37.60 -24.97
C ASN A 110 8.26 36.07 -24.78
N ASN A 111 7.62 35.61 -23.72
CA ASN A 111 7.48 34.21 -23.39
C ASN A 111 6.19 33.93 -22.62
N ASP A 112 5.71 32.69 -22.75
CA ASP A 112 4.54 32.20 -22.00
C ASP A 112 4.94 31.59 -20.66
N GLU A 113 4.09 31.75 -19.65
CA GLU A 113 4.27 31.18 -18.31
C GLU A 113 4.61 29.67 -18.35
N LYS A 114 3.92 28.89 -19.20
CA LYS A 114 4.12 27.44 -19.31
C LYS A 114 5.51 27.08 -19.82
N GLN A 115 6.06 27.87 -20.76
CA GLN A 115 7.37 27.62 -21.33
C GLN A 115 8.46 27.97 -20.31
N ILE A 116 8.34 29.12 -19.63
CA ILE A 116 9.28 29.53 -18.59
C ILE A 116 9.32 28.51 -17.45
N LYS A 117 8.15 28.03 -17.00
CA LYS A 117 8.07 26.95 -16.00
C LYS A 117 8.82 25.70 -16.42
N LYS A 118 8.67 25.23 -17.67
CA LYS A 118 9.41 24.06 -18.17
C LYS A 118 10.93 24.27 -18.12
N ILE A 119 11.41 25.47 -18.46
CA ILE A 119 12.83 25.81 -18.42
C ILE A 119 13.32 25.80 -16.97
N ILE A 120 12.65 26.52 -16.07
CA ILE A 120 13.04 26.60 -14.66
C ILE A 120 12.98 25.22 -14.01
N ASP A 121 11.92 24.45 -14.22
CA ASP A 121 11.78 23.10 -13.67
C ASP A 121 12.93 22.18 -14.10
N LYS A 122 13.33 22.25 -15.38
CA LYS A 122 14.47 21.48 -15.90
C LYS A 122 15.77 21.87 -15.22
N GLU A 123 16.04 23.17 -15.07
CA GLU A 123 17.25 23.69 -14.42
C GLU A 123 17.30 23.35 -12.92
N PHE A 124 16.13 23.32 -12.27
CA PHE A 124 15.98 22.86 -10.89
C PHE A 124 16.15 21.34 -10.73
N SER A 125 16.38 20.59 -11.82
CA SER A 125 16.38 19.11 -11.82
C SER A 125 15.07 18.52 -11.28
N ILE A 126 13.97 19.27 -11.42
CA ILE A 126 12.62 18.82 -11.07
C ILE A 126 12.00 18.31 -12.37
N THR A 127 12.25 17.04 -12.66
CA THR A 127 11.65 16.39 -13.83
C THR A 127 10.19 16.02 -13.53
N GLU A 128 9.47 15.47 -14.51
CA GLU A 128 8.15 14.87 -14.28
C GLU A 128 8.18 13.71 -13.26
N ARG A 129 9.38 13.26 -12.87
CA ARG A 129 9.62 12.15 -11.94
C ARG A 129 9.86 12.62 -10.51
N THR A 130 10.10 13.90 -10.29
CA THR A 130 10.28 14.50 -8.96
C THR A 130 8.90 14.82 -8.39
N VAL A 131 8.20 13.77 -7.98
CA VAL A 131 6.84 13.83 -7.46
C VAL A 131 6.81 13.57 -5.95
N PHE A 132 5.71 13.95 -5.30
CA PHE A 132 5.52 13.65 -3.88
C PHE A 132 5.33 12.15 -3.66
N PRO A 133 6.22 11.48 -2.89
CA PRO A 133 6.18 10.03 -2.67
C PRO A 133 5.03 9.62 -1.74
N TYR A 134 4.52 10.55 -0.95
CA TYR A 134 3.35 10.38 -0.10
C TYR A 134 2.38 11.54 -0.34
N GLY A 135 1.10 11.21 -0.58
CA GLY A 135 0.04 12.20 -0.66
C GLY A 135 -0.41 12.61 0.73
N GLY A 136 -0.44 13.92 1.00
CA GLY A 136 -1.07 14.51 2.18
C GLY A 136 -2.55 14.81 1.93
N LYS A 137 -3.22 15.48 2.88
CA LYS A 137 -4.59 15.98 2.67
C LYS A 137 -4.64 17.05 1.57
N ASN A 138 -3.58 17.86 1.44
CA ASN A 138 -3.53 19.01 0.53
C ASN A 138 -2.55 18.85 -0.64
N ILE A 139 -1.86 17.72 -0.72
CA ILE A 139 -0.94 17.38 -1.81
C ILE A 139 -1.32 16.00 -2.33
N THR A 140 -1.70 15.94 -3.59
CA THR A 140 -2.00 14.68 -4.28
C THR A 140 -0.73 13.85 -4.47
N LEU A 141 -0.83 12.56 -4.15
CA LEU A 141 0.23 11.57 -4.42
C LEU A 141 0.61 11.62 -5.90
N GLY A 142 1.92 11.62 -6.20
CA GLY A 142 2.40 11.66 -7.58
C GLY A 142 2.27 13.04 -8.26
N SER A 143 1.87 14.08 -7.53
CA SER A 143 1.93 15.45 -8.08
C SER A 143 3.36 15.95 -8.14
N LYS A 144 3.66 16.74 -9.18
CA LYS A 144 4.98 17.32 -9.40
C LYS A 144 5.34 18.31 -8.28
N ILE A 145 6.54 18.18 -7.73
CA ILE A 145 7.09 19.13 -6.76
C ILE A 145 7.35 20.46 -7.46
N SER A 146 6.88 21.57 -6.89
CA SER A 146 7.12 22.91 -7.43
C SER A 146 8.44 23.49 -6.92
N PRO A 147 9.27 24.15 -7.77
CA PRO A 147 10.44 24.89 -7.34
C PRO A 147 10.17 25.89 -6.19
N ARG A 148 8.95 26.43 -6.13
CA ARG A 148 8.55 27.43 -5.13
C ARG A 148 8.63 26.93 -3.69
N TYR A 149 8.45 25.62 -3.48
CA TYR A 149 8.55 25.06 -2.13
C TYR A 149 9.95 25.19 -1.55
N PHE A 150 10.98 25.18 -2.40
CA PHE A 150 12.37 25.32 -1.96
C PHE A 150 12.68 26.74 -1.47
N PHE A 151 11.85 27.74 -1.79
CA PHE A 151 12.07 29.09 -1.28
C PHE A 151 11.88 29.21 0.23
N MET A 152 11.15 28.30 0.88
CA MET A 152 11.08 28.22 2.35
C MET A 152 12.47 28.05 3.00
N PHE A 153 13.43 27.47 2.28
CA PHE A 153 14.80 27.28 2.76
C PHE A 153 15.73 28.46 2.44
N ASN A 154 15.23 29.45 1.70
CA ASN A 154 16.02 30.59 1.21
C ASN A 154 15.52 31.94 1.73
N THR A 155 14.37 31.98 2.41
CA THR A 155 13.76 33.20 2.94
C THR A 155 13.35 33.00 4.39
N LEU A 156 13.41 34.09 5.15
CA LEU A 156 12.82 34.20 6.48
C LEU A 156 12.10 35.55 6.54
N SER A 157 10.79 35.51 6.77
CA SER A 157 9.99 36.70 7.03
C SER A 157 10.17 37.20 8.46
N GLY A 158 9.76 38.44 8.73
CA GLY A 158 9.74 38.99 10.10
C GLY A 158 8.91 38.10 11.04
N ASP A 159 7.73 37.65 10.59
CA ASP A 159 6.85 36.78 11.38
C ASP A 159 7.55 35.50 11.82
N THR A 160 8.33 34.86 10.93
CA THR A 160 9.07 33.63 11.27
C THR A 160 10.24 33.91 12.21
N ILE A 161 10.93 35.05 12.04
CA ILE A 161 12.04 35.44 12.91
C ILE A 161 11.56 35.73 14.34
N ASP A 162 10.38 36.36 14.48
CA ASP A 162 9.80 36.71 15.77
C ASP A 162 9.12 35.50 16.45
N HIS A 163 8.81 34.43 15.71
CA HIS A 163 8.14 33.25 16.24
C HIS A 163 9.12 32.27 16.92
N SER A 164 8.76 31.76 18.10
CA SER A 164 9.64 30.85 18.87
C SER A 164 9.64 29.40 18.37
N GLU A 165 8.52 28.91 17.84
CA GLU A 165 8.35 27.50 17.46
C GLU A 165 8.39 27.20 15.94
N ILE A 166 8.31 28.23 15.08
CA ILE A 166 8.20 28.06 13.63
C ILE A 166 9.51 28.51 12.99
N PHE A 167 10.20 27.59 12.30
CA PHE A 167 11.53 27.84 11.74
C PHE A 167 11.55 28.13 10.24
N PHE A 168 10.45 27.86 9.53
CA PHE A 168 10.35 28.02 8.08
C PHE A 168 9.19 28.93 7.74
N ASP A 169 9.32 29.70 6.66
CA ASP A 169 8.22 30.53 6.17
C ASP A 169 7.01 29.67 5.70
N LYS A 170 5.84 30.33 5.62
CA LYS A 170 4.60 29.79 5.01
C LYS A 170 4.01 28.55 5.70
N GLN A 171 4.38 28.25 6.94
CA GLN A 171 3.82 27.12 7.69
C GLN A 171 2.35 27.31 8.09
N ASN A 172 1.81 28.52 7.95
CA ASN A 172 0.38 28.82 8.02
C ASN A 172 -0.42 28.30 6.81
N ILE A 173 0.24 27.92 5.71
CA ILE A 173 -0.39 27.34 4.53
C ILE A 173 -0.21 25.82 4.57
N ASP A 174 -1.30 25.07 4.71
CA ASP A 174 -1.24 23.61 4.86
C ASP A 174 -0.47 22.91 3.73
N ARG A 175 -0.62 23.39 2.50
CA ARG A 175 0.10 22.87 1.33
C ARG A 175 1.62 23.02 1.46
N TYR A 176 2.12 24.06 2.12
CA TYR A 176 3.56 24.23 2.35
C TYR A 176 4.04 23.36 3.53
N ARG A 177 3.20 23.16 4.55
CA ARG A 177 3.47 22.24 5.67
C ARG A 177 3.61 20.78 5.21
N ASP A 178 2.66 20.31 4.41
CA ASP A 178 2.71 18.97 3.80
C ASP A 178 3.93 18.83 2.87
N ALA A 179 4.27 19.90 2.15
CA ALA A 179 5.41 19.89 1.23
C ALA A 179 6.75 19.85 1.95
N LEU A 180 6.90 20.60 3.06
CA LEU A 180 8.11 20.68 3.86
C LEU A 180 8.59 19.28 4.27
N MET A 181 7.70 18.46 4.82
CA MET A 181 8.02 17.10 5.29
C MET A 181 8.55 16.20 4.18
N ASN A 182 8.12 16.41 2.94
CA ASN A 182 8.51 15.57 1.80
C ASN A 182 9.74 16.10 1.05
N ILE A 183 9.95 17.41 1.06
CA ILE A 183 11.01 18.06 0.28
C ILE A 183 12.26 18.30 1.13
N PHE A 184 12.15 18.32 2.46
CA PHE A 184 13.28 18.59 3.36
C PHE A 184 14.49 17.71 3.06
N ASP A 185 14.30 16.39 3.01
CA ASP A 185 15.38 15.44 2.73
C ASP A 185 16.01 15.67 1.35
N LEU A 186 15.21 16.04 0.36
CA LEU A 186 15.68 16.35 -0.99
C LEU A 186 16.42 17.71 -1.03
N ALA A 187 15.98 18.69 -0.24
CA ALA A 187 16.60 20.01 -0.15
C ALA A 187 17.97 19.95 0.56
N VAL A 188 18.09 19.13 1.60
CA VAL A 188 19.35 18.88 2.32
C VAL A 188 20.25 17.91 1.54
N GLY A 189 19.70 17.15 0.58
CA GLY A 189 20.42 16.18 -0.24
C GLY A 189 20.60 14.81 0.42
N ILE A 190 19.83 14.53 1.49
CA ILE A 190 19.72 13.21 2.10
C ILE A 190 19.04 12.25 1.11
N GLU A 191 17.99 12.73 0.43
CA GLU A 191 17.28 12.00 -0.60
C GLU A 191 17.66 12.53 -1.99
N THR A 192 17.84 11.64 -2.95
CA THR A 192 18.08 11.97 -4.36
C THR A 192 16.87 11.62 -5.23
N GLU A 193 16.76 12.24 -6.40
CA GLU A 193 15.71 11.90 -7.39
C GLU A 193 15.72 10.40 -7.74
N GLU A 194 16.91 9.80 -7.86
CA GLU A 194 17.06 8.37 -8.13
C GLU A 194 16.53 7.49 -6.99
N ASN A 195 16.76 7.90 -5.74
CA ASN A 195 16.26 7.17 -4.58
C ASN A 195 14.73 7.27 -4.44
N LEU A 196 14.15 8.44 -4.73
CA LEU A 196 12.69 8.60 -4.79
C LEU A 196 12.08 7.64 -5.81
N LEU A 197 12.65 7.59 -7.02
CA LEU A 197 12.19 6.68 -8.07
C LEU A 197 12.27 5.21 -7.67
N LYS A 198 13.34 4.80 -6.97
CA LYS A 198 13.49 3.44 -6.46
C LYS A 198 12.44 3.13 -5.39
N LYS A 199 12.15 4.06 -4.49
CA LYS A 199 11.12 3.91 -3.45
C LYS A 199 9.72 3.77 -4.05
N GLU A 200 9.38 4.57 -5.06
CA GLU A 200 8.08 4.44 -5.74
C GLU A 200 7.93 3.09 -6.43
N LYS A 201 8.93 2.67 -7.20
CA LYS A 201 8.95 1.33 -7.83
C LYS A 201 8.81 0.22 -6.79
N LEU A 202 9.51 0.33 -5.67
CA LEU A 202 9.42 -0.62 -4.57
C LEU A 202 7.99 -0.69 -4.00
N ASN A 203 7.31 0.44 -3.86
CA ASN A 203 5.94 0.49 -3.34
C ASN A 203 4.93 -0.14 -4.31
N VAL A 204 5.05 0.14 -5.61
CA VAL A 204 4.23 -0.50 -6.65
C VAL A 204 4.42 -2.02 -6.63
N LEU A 205 5.68 -2.48 -6.66
CA LEU A 205 5.99 -3.91 -6.61
C LEU A 205 5.48 -4.59 -5.33
N LYS A 206 5.56 -3.91 -4.17
CA LYS A 206 5.01 -4.41 -2.91
C LYS A 206 3.48 -4.52 -2.95
N ALA A 207 2.80 -3.55 -3.56
CA ALA A 207 1.35 -3.57 -3.73
C ALA A 207 0.92 -4.74 -4.65
N ASP A 208 1.60 -4.92 -5.77
CA ASP A 208 1.37 -6.03 -6.70
C ASP A 208 1.59 -7.38 -6.00
N LEU A 209 2.72 -7.51 -5.29
CA LEU A 209 3.04 -8.72 -4.52
C LEU A 209 1.93 -9.03 -3.50
N LYS A 210 1.42 -8.02 -2.80
CA LYS A 210 0.29 -8.17 -1.87
C LYS A 210 -0.98 -8.64 -2.58
N GLN A 211 -1.27 -8.11 -3.78
CA GLN A 211 -2.42 -8.52 -4.58
C GLN A 211 -2.28 -9.99 -5.05
N TRP A 212 -1.13 -10.36 -5.58
CA TRP A 212 -0.86 -11.73 -6.03
C TRP A 212 -0.92 -12.73 -4.88
N ARG A 213 -0.38 -12.39 -3.70
CA ARG A 213 -0.52 -13.22 -2.49
C ARG A 213 -1.98 -13.43 -2.11
N ARG A 214 -2.82 -12.39 -2.18
CA ARG A 214 -4.26 -12.51 -1.93
C ARG A 214 -4.94 -13.46 -2.92
N LYS A 215 -4.64 -13.33 -4.22
CA LYS A 215 -5.17 -14.24 -5.24
C LYS A 215 -4.77 -15.70 -4.99
N LEU A 216 -3.49 -15.94 -4.68
CA LEU A 216 -3.00 -17.27 -4.34
C LEU A 216 -3.77 -17.87 -3.16
N THR A 217 -3.94 -17.12 -2.07
CA THR A 217 -4.70 -17.60 -0.90
C THR A 217 -6.18 -17.88 -1.18
N LEU A 218 -6.78 -17.24 -2.18
CA LEU A 218 -8.16 -17.53 -2.60
C LEU A 218 -8.21 -18.84 -3.40
N ILE A 219 -7.29 -19.01 -4.35
CA ILE A 219 -7.16 -20.24 -5.15
C ILE A 219 -6.89 -21.44 -4.24
N ASP A 220 -5.98 -21.33 -3.28
CA ASP A 220 -5.67 -22.42 -2.35
C ASP A 220 -6.92 -22.85 -1.56
N LYS A 221 -7.73 -21.88 -1.10
CA LYS A 221 -9.00 -22.18 -0.42
C LYS A 221 -10.02 -22.85 -1.34
N GLU A 222 -10.12 -22.40 -2.58
CA GLU A 222 -11.02 -23.01 -3.58
C GLU A 222 -10.60 -24.45 -3.89
N VAL A 223 -9.29 -24.71 -4.02
CA VAL A 223 -8.74 -26.06 -4.22
C VAL A 223 -9.02 -26.95 -3.02
N GLU A 224 -8.87 -26.46 -1.79
CA GLU A 224 -9.22 -27.22 -0.59
C GLU A 224 -10.71 -27.59 -0.54
N VAL A 225 -11.60 -26.64 -0.85
CA VAL A 225 -13.05 -26.88 -0.92
C VAL A 225 -13.38 -27.88 -2.03
N PHE A 226 -12.77 -27.72 -3.20
CA PHE A 226 -12.95 -28.62 -4.33
C PHE A 226 -12.51 -30.05 -4.01
N ASN A 227 -11.35 -30.22 -3.37
CA ASN A 227 -10.87 -31.54 -2.93
C ASN A 227 -11.80 -32.17 -1.89
N LYS A 228 -12.36 -31.40 -0.96
CA LYS A 228 -13.38 -31.90 -0.02
C LYS A 228 -14.64 -32.38 -0.76
N ASN A 229 -15.10 -31.61 -1.74
CA ASN A 229 -16.25 -31.97 -2.56
C ASN A 229 -16.01 -33.27 -3.36
N ILE A 230 -14.82 -33.46 -3.95
CA ILE A 230 -14.44 -34.72 -4.61
C ILE A 230 -14.54 -35.89 -3.65
N VAL A 231 -14.00 -35.74 -2.43
CA VAL A 231 -14.04 -36.81 -1.43
C VAL A 231 -15.49 -37.14 -1.05
N ASP A 232 -16.34 -36.14 -0.83
CA ASP A 232 -17.73 -36.38 -0.45
C ASP A 232 -18.57 -36.96 -1.60
N LEU A 233 -18.32 -36.53 -2.84
CA LEU A 233 -18.90 -37.15 -4.04
C LEU A 233 -18.43 -38.61 -4.19
N SER A 234 -17.15 -38.90 -3.91
CA SER A 234 -16.64 -40.27 -3.98
C SER A 234 -17.30 -41.20 -2.97
N LYS A 235 -17.59 -40.72 -1.76
CA LYS A 235 -18.35 -41.48 -0.76
C LYS A 235 -19.75 -41.80 -1.26
N LYS A 236 -20.47 -40.80 -1.78
CA LYS A 236 -21.82 -40.99 -2.35
C LYS A 236 -21.79 -41.97 -3.53
N ALA A 237 -20.84 -41.81 -4.45
CA ALA A 237 -20.72 -42.70 -5.60
C ALA A 237 -20.42 -44.15 -5.18
N LYS A 238 -19.59 -44.36 -4.15
CA LYS A 238 -19.36 -45.68 -3.54
C LYS A 238 -20.63 -46.23 -2.90
N GLU A 239 -21.41 -45.43 -2.17
CA GLU A 239 -22.71 -45.86 -1.60
C GLU A 239 -23.70 -46.34 -2.66
N PHE A 240 -23.71 -45.69 -3.83
CA PHE A 240 -24.54 -46.08 -4.97
C PHE A 240 -23.88 -47.17 -5.87
N ASN A 241 -22.72 -47.72 -5.47
CA ASN A 241 -21.93 -48.69 -6.25
C ASN A 241 -21.57 -48.22 -7.67
N LEU A 242 -21.43 -46.91 -7.88
CA LEU A 242 -21.02 -46.35 -9.18
C LEU A 242 -19.51 -46.41 -9.38
N ILE A 243 -18.73 -46.55 -8.31
CA ILE A 243 -17.26 -46.57 -8.31
C ILE A 243 -16.75 -47.63 -7.32
N ASP A 244 -15.63 -48.28 -7.66
CA ASP A 244 -14.96 -49.25 -6.80
C ASP A 244 -14.47 -48.63 -5.48
N TYR A 245 -14.56 -49.41 -4.40
CA TYR A 245 -14.18 -48.95 -3.06
C TYR A 245 -12.68 -48.68 -2.90
N ASP A 246 -11.84 -49.32 -3.72
CA ASP A 246 -10.37 -49.20 -3.65
C ASP A 246 -9.85 -47.92 -4.33
N LEU A 247 -10.69 -47.23 -5.11
CA LEU A 247 -10.33 -45.97 -5.76
C LEU A 247 -10.32 -44.83 -4.74
N THR A 248 -9.13 -44.27 -4.50
CA THR A 248 -8.91 -43.22 -3.48
C THR A 248 -8.13 -42.00 -4.03
N ASP A 249 -7.53 -42.12 -5.21
CA ASP A 249 -6.73 -41.07 -5.85
C ASP A 249 -7.64 -40.00 -6.51
N PRO A 250 -7.58 -38.71 -6.09
CA PRO A 250 -8.45 -37.65 -6.61
C PRO A 250 -8.40 -37.48 -8.13
N ALA A 251 -7.22 -37.61 -8.76
CA ALA A 251 -7.08 -37.44 -10.20
C ALA A 251 -7.75 -38.57 -10.99
N LYS A 252 -7.71 -39.80 -10.45
CA LYS A 252 -8.38 -40.96 -11.05
C LYS A 252 -9.88 -40.94 -10.79
N LEU A 253 -10.31 -40.48 -9.62
CA LEU A 253 -11.73 -40.29 -9.29
C LEU A 253 -12.38 -39.28 -10.25
N MET A 254 -11.69 -38.18 -10.57
CA MET A 254 -12.20 -37.18 -11.50
C MET A 254 -12.43 -37.75 -12.91
N LYS A 255 -11.46 -38.50 -13.44
CA LYS A 255 -11.63 -39.19 -14.74
C LYS A 255 -12.79 -40.17 -14.73
N ARG A 256 -12.99 -40.92 -13.64
CA ARG A 256 -14.14 -41.82 -13.50
C ARG A 256 -15.47 -41.07 -13.40
N PHE A 257 -15.52 -39.92 -12.72
CA PHE A 257 -16.72 -39.09 -12.71
C PHE A 257 -17.07 -38.54 -14.11
N ASP A 258 -16.06 -38.11 -14.87
CA ASP A 258 -16.24 -37.69 -16.26
C ASP A 258 -16.75 -38.84 -17.15
N GLU A 259 -16.22 -40.06 -16.98
CA GLU A 259 -16.70 -41.27 -17.67
C GLU A 259 -18.15 -41.62 -17.30
N ILE A 260 -18.51 -41.56 -16.02
CA ILE A 260 -19.87 -41.89 -15.54
C ILE A 260 -20.89 -40.87 -16.06
N SER A 261 -20.55 -39.57 -15.99
CA SER A 261 -21.43 -38.51 -16.49
C SER A 261 -21.64 -38.56 -18.00
N SER A 262 -20.62 -38.95 -18.77
CA SER A 262 -20.72 -39.08 -20.23
C SER A 262 -21.43 -40.37 -20.69
N THR A 263 -21.43 -41.41 -19.87
CA THR A 263 -22.08 -42.70 -20.18
C THR A 263 -23.52 -42.78 -19.65
N TYR A 264 -23.98 -41.80 -18.89
CA TYR A 264 -25.32 -41.76 -18.32
C TYR A 264 -26.39 -41.69 -19.41
N LYS A 265 -27.21 -42.74 -19.50
CA LYS A 265 -28.46 -42.77 -20.26
C LYS A 265 -29.60 -42.94 -19.25
N GLU A 266 -30.65 -42.12 -19.34
CA GLU A 266 -31.87 -42.34 -18.56
C GLU A 266 -32.53 -43.65 -19.02
N GLU A 267 -32.23 -44.74 -18.34
CA GLU A 267 -33.04 -45.95 -18.43
C GLU A 267 -34.32 -45.73 -17.60
N SER A 268 -35.48 -45.78 -18.27
CA SER A 268 -36.78 -45.87 -17.60
C SER A 268 -36.90 -47.23 -16.93
N ILE A 269 -36.37 -47.36 -15.72
CA ILE A 269 -36.44 -48.59 -14.93
C ILE A 269 -37.91 -48.76 -14.46
N GLU A 270 -38.65 -49.69 -15.06
CA GLU A 270 -39.86 -50.23 -14.42
C GLU A 270 -39.42 -50.91 -13.12
N ILE A 271 -39.71 -50.27 -12.00
CA ILE A 271 -39.34 -50.77 -10.68
C ILE A 271 -40.11 -52.07 -10.42
N ASN A 272 -39.45 -53.22 -10.63
CA ASN A 272 -40.00 -54.52 -10.28
C ASN A 272 -39.99 -54.68 -8.74
N LEU A 273 -41.10 -54.25 -8.12
CA LEU A 273 -41.31 -54.25 -6.67
C LEU A 273 -41.14 -55.64 -6.03
N GLU A 274 -41.43 -56.73 -6.76
CA GLU A 274 -41.23 -58.09 -6.26
C GLU A 274 -39.74 -58.41 -6.08
N ARG A 275 -38.89 -58.02 -7.02
CA ARG A 275 -37.45 -58.26 -6.94
C ARG A 275 -36.83 -57.47 -5.78
N ILE A 276 -37.29 -56.23 -5.56
CA ILE A 276 -36.87 -55.41 -4.41
C ILE A 276 -37.27 -56.06 -3.09
N ASN A 277 -38.50 -56.57 -2.99
CA ASN A 277 -38.97 -57.23 -1.78
C ASN A 277 -38.18 -58.52 -1.51
N LYS A 278 -37.90 -59.34 -2.53
CA LYS A 278 -37.04 -60.53 -2.41
C LYS A 278 -35.65 -60.16 -1.88
N LEU A 279 -34.98 -59.19 -2.48
CA LEU A 279 -33.64 -58.74 -2.04
C LEU A 279 -33.67 -58.16 -0.62
N LYS A 280 -34.72 -57.41 -0.23
CA LYS A 280 -34.89 -56.95 1.17
C LYS A 280 -35.01 -58.11 2.14
N THR A 281 -35.74 -59.18 1.79
CA THR A 281 -35.84 -60.36 2.66
C THR A 281 -34.49 -61.06 2.83
N GLU A 282 -33.70 -61.19 1.76
CA GLU A 282 -32.36 -61.79 1.81
C GLU A 282 -31.40 -60.95 2.65
N LYS A 283 -31.38 -59.62 2.45
CA LYS A 283 -30.61 -58.69 3.28
C LYS A 283 -30.94 -58.85 4.76
N ASN A 284 -32.22 -58.93 5.10
CA ASN A 284 -32.66 -59.12 6.48
C ASN A 284 -32.26 -60.50 7.05
N LYS A 285 -32.28 -61.57 6.25
CA LYS A 285 -31.76 -62.89 6.65
C LYS A 285 -30.26 -62.83 6.96
N ILE A 286 -29.48 -62.18 6.12
CA ILE A 286 -28.03 -62.02 6.32
C ILE A 286 -27.75 -61.18 7.58
N LEU A 287 -28.47 -60.06 7.78
CA LEU A 287 -28.31 -59.23 8.99
C LEU A 287 -28.66 -60.00 10.27
N ARG A 288 -29.67 -60.87 10.23
CA ARG A 288 -29.99 -61.77 11.36
C ARG A 288 -28.85 -62.75 11.63
N LYS A 289 -28.27 -63.38 10.60
CA LYS A 289 -27.10 -64.25 10.74
C LYS A 289 -25.91 -63.51 11.36
N ILE A 290 -25.61 -62.30 10.90
CA ILE A 290 -24.51 -61.47 11.44
C ILE A 290 -24.77 -61.13 12.92
N ARG A 291 -25.99 -60.75 13.30
CA ARG A 291 -26.32 -60.47 14.71
C ARG A 291 -26.16 -61.71 15.59
N ASN A 292 -26.60 -62.87 15.11
CA ASN A 292 -26.45 -64.13 15.83
C ASN A 292 -24.97 -64.48 16.02
N LEU A 293 -24.15 -64.35 14.98
CA LEU A 293 -22.70 -64.56 15.06
C LEU A 293 -22.03 -63.59 16.05
N LYS A 294 -22.44 -62.31 16.07
CA LYS A 294 -21.94 -61.33 17.05
C LYS A 294 -22.34 -61.69 18.48
N LYS A 295 -23.59 -62.11 18.72
CA LYS A 295 -24.02 -62.61 20.03
C LYS A 295 -23.22 -63.82 20.48
N PHE A 296 -23.02 -64.79 19.58
CA PHE A 296 -22.24 -65.98 19.85
C PHE A 296 -20.79 -65.66 20.21
N LYS A 297 -20.17 -64.69 19.51
CA LYS A 297 -18.82 -64.20 19.85
C LYS A 297 -18.77 -63.60 21.26
N LEU A 298 -19.75 -62.76 21.63
CA LEU A 298 -19.84 -62.17 22.97
C LEU A 298 -20.06 -63.24 24.06
N GLU A 299 -20.86 -64.26 23.79
CA GLU A 299 -21.06 -65.39 24.71
C GLU A 299 -19.78 -66.20 24.90
N ILE A 300 -19.03 -66.49 23.83
CA ILE A 300 -17.73 -67.16 23.92
C ILE A 300 -16.75 -66.33 24.75
N GLU A 301 -16.68 -65.01 24.56
CA GLU A 301 -15.82 -64.14 25.36
C GLU A 301 -16.22 -64.14 26.85
N ARG A 302 -17.52 -64.13 27.15
CA ARG A 302 -18.03 -64.28 28.53
C ARG A 302 -17.68 -65.64 29.13
N TYR A 303 -17.83 -66.72 28.36
CA TYR A 303 -17.50 -68.07 28.81
C TYR A 303 -16.01 -68.20 29.15
N LYS A 304 -15.12 -67.72 28.26
CA LYS A 304 -13.67 -67.68 28.51
C LYS A 304 -13.31 -66.90 29.78
N LYS A 305 -14.03 -65.80 30.06
CA LYS A 305 -13.82 -65.00 31.27
C LYS A 305 -14.26 -65.76 32.54
N LEU A 306 -15.39 -66.47 32.49
CA LEU A 306 -15.86 -67.31 33.60
C LEU A 306 -14.93 -68.50 33.86
N GLU A 307 -14.43 -69.14 32.81
CA GLU A 307 -13.47 -70.24 32.92
C GLU A 307 -12.17 -69.77 33.57
N LYS A 308 -11.65 -68.60 33.17
CA LYS A 308 -10.46 -67.99 33.78
C LYS A 308 -10.69 -67.68 35.27
N ASN A 309 -11.86 -67.17 35.63
CA ASN A 309 -12.21 -66.91 37.04
C ASN A 309 -12.33 -68.21 37.85
N LYS A 310 -12.98 -69.25 37.31
CA LYS A 310 -13.07 -70.57 37.97
C LYS A 310 -11.69 -71.19 38.17
N LEU A 311 -10.81 -71.09 37.17
CA LEU A 311 -9.44 -71.57 37.27
C LEU A 311 -8.65 -70.81 38.34
N ASP A 312 -8.88 -69.51 38.49
CA ASP A 312 -8.29 -68.69 39.56
C ASP A 312 -8.81 -69.08 40.94
N SER A 313 -10.12 -69.32 41.08
CA SER A 313 -10.74 -69.79 42.32
C SER A 313 -10.31 -71.19 42.75
N LEU A 314 -9.77 -72.01 41.84
CA LEU A 314 -9.22 -73.34 42.14
C LEU A 314 -7.72 -73.32 42.51
N LYS A 315 -7.02 -72.18 42.33
CA LYS A 315 -5.61 -72.05 42.75
C LYS A 315 -5.39 -72.21 44.26
N PRO A 316 -6.24 -71.64 45.15
CA PRO A 316 -6.10 -71.83 46.60
C PRO A 316 -6.27 -73.28 47.04
N VAL A 317 -7.17 -74.05 46.39
CA VAL A 317 -7.37 -75.47 46.67
C VAL A 317 -6.13 -76.30 46.30
N ARG A 318 -5.45 -75.93 45.20
CA ARG A 318 -4.19 -76.55 44.80
C ARG A 318 -3.08 -76.30 45.83
N ILE A 319 -2.97 -75.08 46.34
CA ILE A 319 -2.02 -74.71 47.38
C ILE A 319 -2.35 -75.42 48.70
N LEU A 320 -3.64 -75.53 49.07
CA LEU A 320 -4.08 -76.27 50.26
C LEU A 320 -3.75 -77.77 50.17
N ASN A 321 -3.90 -78.41 49.00
CA ASN A 321 -3.50 -79.81 48.83
C ASN A 321 -1.97 -80.01 48.89
N GLU A 322 -1.17 -79.03 48.46
CA GLU A 322 0.29 -79.07 48.60
C GLU A 322 0.74 -78.83 50.05
N SER A 323 0.04 -77.97 50.81
CA SER A 323 0.35 -77.71 52.22
C SER A 323 -0.22 -78.75 53.19
N TYR A 324 -1.29 -79.48 52.84
CA TYR A 324 -1.77 -80.63 53.62
C TYR A 324 -0.76 -81.78 53.69
N LYS A 325 0.13 -81.94 52.68
CA LYS A 325 1.24 -82.90 52.75
C LYS A 325 2.33 -82.52 53.77
N LEU A 326 2.36 -81.27 54.23
CA LEU A 326 3.35 -80.75 55.19
C LEU A 326 2.82 -80.72 56.63
N LEU A 327 1.51 -80.84 56.84
CA LEU A 327 0.90 -81.00 58.16
C LEU A 327 0.72 -82.49 58.45
N LYS A 328 1.74 -83.11 59.04
CA LYS A 328 1.57 -84.39 59.74
C LYS A 328 0.65 -84.16 60.94
N ILE A 329 -0.64 -84.45 60.77
CA ILE A 329 -1.59 -84.59 61.87
C ILE A 329 -1.82 -86.10 62.05
N PRO A 330 -1.41 -86.68 63.18
CA PRO A 330 -1.68 -88.07 63.51
C PRO A 330 -3.11 -88.15 64.03
N GLU A 331 -4.05 -88.54 63.18
CA GLU A 331 -5.31 -89.22 63.51
C GLU A 331 -6.19 -89.21 62.26
N LEU A 332 -6.27 -90.37 61.59
CA LEU A 332 -7.44 -90.92 60.90
C LEU A 332 -6.96 -92.10 60.03
N ASP A 333 -7.10 -93.30 60.59
CA ASP A 333 -7.42 -94.51 59.83
C ASP A 333 -8.79 -94.34 59.14
#